data_AF-A0A1B8S8T2-F1
#
_entry.id   AF-A0A1B8S8T2-F1
#
_cell.length_a   1.000
_cell.length_b   1.000
_cell.length_c   1.000
_cell.angle_alpha   90.00
_cell.angle_beta   90.00
_cell.angle_gamma   90.00
#
_symmetry.space_group_name_H-M   'P 1'
#
loop_
_entity.id
_entity.type
_entity.pdbx_description
1 polymer ?
#
loop_
_entity_poly.entity_id
_entity_poly.type
_entity_poly.pdbx_seq_one_letter_code
_entity_poly.pdbx_strand_id
1 'polypeptide(L)'
;MVIDTEGQRLLSQRVANDEAALLELIDAVRALADGGEVTWAIDLNAGGAALLITVLIAAEQRPLYIPGRTVYHASAGYRGDGKTDAKDAAVISHL
;
A
#
# COMPACT_ATOMS: atom_id res chain seq x y z
N MET A 1 1.80 1.29 -3.84
CA MET A 1 1.05 1.14 -5.10
C MET A 1 -0.43 1.10 -4.76
N VAL A 2 -1.29 1.66 -5.61
CA VAL A 2 -2.75 1.60 -5.48
C VAL A 2 -3.29 0.77 -6.64
N ILE A 3 -4.19 -0.14 -6.32
CA ILE A 3 -4.91 -0.98 -7.28
C ILE A 3 -6.41 -0.84 -7.02
N ASP A 4 -7.22 -1.00 -8.06
CA ASP A 4 -8.67 -1.14 -7.92
C ASP A 4 -9.09 -2.60 -7.66
N THR A 5 -10.40 -2.82 -7.55
CA THR A 5 -11.00 -4.14 -7.33
C THR A 5 -10.83 -5.10 -8.50
N GLU A 6 -10.51 -4.61 -9.71
CA GLU A 6 -10.20 -5.41 -10.88
C GLU A 6 -8.68 -5.72 -10.98
N GLY A 7 -7.91 -5.27 -9.99
CA GLY A 7 -6.45 -5.41 -9.97
C GLY A 7 -5.73 -4.45 -10.92
N GLN A 8 -6.42 -3.46 -11.49
CA GLN A 8 -5.78 -2.45 -12.31
C GLN A 8 -5.00 -1.47 -11.45
N ARG A 9 -3.79 -1.15 -11.89
CA ARG A 9 -2.91 -0.23 -11.17
C ARG A 9 -3.31 1.22 -11.43
N LEU A 10 -3.79 1.90 -10.40
CA LEU A 10 -4.18 3.31 -10.45
C LEU A 10 -3.01 4.27 -10.16
N LEU A 11 -2.12 3.91 -9.22
CA LEU A 11 -1.02 4.77 -8.80
C LEU A 11 0.21 3.97 -8.39
N SER A 12 1.38 4.37 -8.86
CA SER A 12 2.66 3.81 -8.45
C SER A 12 3.74 4.88 -8.52
N GLN A 13 4.12 5.40 -7.35
CA GLN A 13 5.13 6.44 -7.23
C GLN A 13 5.99 6.22 -5.99
N ARG A 14 7.21 6.76 -6.03
CA ARG A 14 8.06 6.90 -4.84
C ARG A 14 7.63 8.18 -4.14
N VAL A 15 7.41 8.09 -2.83
CA VAL A 15 7.04 9.22 -1.98
C VAL A 15 8.13 9.40 -0.94
N ALA A 16 8.51 10.66 -0.68
CA ALA A 16 9.44 10.98 0.37
C ALA A 16 8.81 10.69 1.75
N ASN A 17 9.62 10.24 2.71
CA ASN A 17 9.12 9.92 4.06
C ASN A 17 9.09 11.18 4.93
N ASP A 18 8.31 12.17 4.49
CA ASP A 18 8.03 13.40 5.22
C ASP A 18 6.51 13.62 5.28
N GLU A 19 6.07 14.35 6.28
CA GLU A 19 4.64 14.46 6.61
C GLU A 19 3.82 15.08 5.48
N ALA A 20 4.34 16.13 4.82
CA ALA A 20 3.64 16.82 3.74
C ALA A 20 3.42 15.90 2.54
N ALA A 21 4.48 15.23 2.08
CA ALA A 21 4.39 14.30 0.95
C ALA A 21 3.47 13.11 1.24
N LEU A 22 3.42 12.64 2.49
CA LEU A 22 2.54 11.54 2.90
C LEU A 22 1.06 11.97 2.99
N LEU A 23 0.78 13.18 3.45
CA LEU A 23 -0.57 13.75 3.43
C LEU A 23 -1.07 13.94 2.00
N GLU A 24 -0.24 14.48 1.11
CA GLU A 24 -0.56 14.61 -0.32
C GLU A 24 -0.86 13.25 -0.97
N LEU A 25 -0.10 12.21 -0.60
CA LEU A 25 -0.38 10.85 -1.06
C LEU A 25 -1.76 10.38 -0.58
N ILE A 26 -2.09 10.57 0.70
CA ILE A 26 -3.38 10.14 1.26
C ILE A 26 -4.53 10.83 0.54
N ASP A 27 -4.44 12.15 0.32
CA ASP A 27 -5.47 12.92 -0.38
C ASP A 27 -5.64 12.44 -1.83
N ALA A 28 -4.52 12.18 -2.53
CA ALA A 28 -4.56 11.65 -3.88
C ALA A 28 -5.25 10.27 -3.94
N VAL A 29 -4.98 9.38 -2.99
CA VAL A 29 -5.62 8.06 -2.93
C VAL A 29 -7.11 8.18 -2.61
N ARG A 30 -7.50 9.06 -1.69
CA ARG A 30 -8.92 9.29 -1.37
C ARG A 30 -9.68 9.88 -2.55
N ALA A 31 -9.06 10.77 -3.32
CA ALA A 31 -9.63 11.29 -4.55
C ALA A 31 -9.83 10.19 -5.61
N LEU A 32 -8.87 9.27 -5.74
CA LEU A 32 -9.00 8.10 -6.63
C LEU A 32 -10.14 7.16 -6.21
N ALA A 33 -10.41 7.05 -4.92
CA ALA A 33 -11.49 6.21 -4.40
C ALA A 33 -12.89 6.80 -4.64
N ASP A 34 -12.99 8.11 -4.92
CA ASP A 34 -14.26 8.82 -5.16
C ASP A 34 -15.36 8.53 -4.10
N GLY A 35 -14.96 8.57 -2.82
CA GLY A 35 -15.85 8.25 -1.69
C GLY A 35 -16.01 6.76 -1.40
N GLY A 36 -15.38 5.88 -2.20
CA GLY A 36 -15.23 4.45 -1.91
C GLY A 36 -14.27 4.17 -0.75
N GLU A 37 -14.28 2.92 -0.29
CA GLU A 37 -13.41 2.46 0.79
C GLU A 37 -11.95 2.32 0.33
N VAL A 38 -11.00 2.71 1.18
CA VAL A 38 -9.57 2.56 0.94
C VAL A 38 -8.97 1.64 1.99
N THR A 39 -8.41 0.52 1.53
CA THR A 39 -7.63 -0.39 2.37
C THR A 39 -6.15 -0.12 2.20
N TRP A 40 -5.49 0.28 3.29
CA TRP A 40 -4.04 0.47 3.32
C TRP A 40 -3.35 -0.79 3.83
N ALA A 41 -2.38 -1.30 3.09
CA ALA A 41 -1.57 -2.44 3.52
C ALA A 41 -0.10 -2.04 3.67
N ILE A 42 0.51 -2.45 4.79
CA ILE A 42 1.90 -2.13 5.11
C ILE A 42 2.61 -3.41 5.57
N ASP A 43 3.81 -3.66 5.04
CA ASP A 43 4.64 -4.83 5.35
C ASP A 43 5.68 -4.59 6.47
N LEU A 44 5.86 -3.32 6.87
CA LEU A 44 6.70 -2.88 7.97
C LEU A 44 5.87 -2.15 9.02
N ASN A 45 5.98 -2.57 10.28
CA ASN A 45 5.29 -1.96 11.41
C ASN A 45 6.20 -1.13 12.34
N ALA A 46 7.46 -0.92 11.95
CA ALA A 46 8.45 -0.18 12.75
C ALA A 46 9.48 0.54 11.86
N GLY A 47 10.27 1.42 12.46
CA GLY A 47 11.35 2.13 11.77
C GLY A 47 10.80 3.12 10.73
N GLY A 48 11.25 2.98 9.47
CA GLY A 48 10.91 3.91 8.38
C GLY A 48 9.40 4.06 8.11
N ALA A 49 8.57 3.10 8.52
CA ALA A 49 7.12 3.15 8.35
C ALA A 49 6.37 3.91 9.47
N ALA A 50 7.04 4.26 10.58
CA ALA A 50 6.38 4.83 11.75
C ALA A 50 5.65 6.16 11.44
N LEU A 51 6.25 7.02 10.61
CA LEU A 51 5.63 8.27 10.21
C LEU A 51 4.37 8.03 9.37
N LEU A 52 4.46 7.21 8.33
CA LEU A 52 3.31 6.82 7.50
C LEU A 52 2.16 6.25 8.36
N ILE A 53 2.46 5.33 9.26
CA ILE A 53 1.45 4.74 10.17
C ILE A 53 0.79 5.83 11.02
N THR A 54 1.58 6.75 11.57
CA THR A 54 1.09 7.85 12.40
C THR A 54 0.17 8.77 11.62
N VAL A 55 0.58 9.19 10.41
CA VAL A 55 -0.21 10.08 9.55
C VAL A 55 -1.51 9.40 9.09
N LEU A 56 -1.46 8.10 8.73
CA LEU A 56 -2.66 7.33 8.37
C LEU A 56 -3.66 7.29 9.52
N ILE A 57 -3.21 6.95 10.74
CA ILE A 57 -4.08 6.91 11.92
C ILE A 57 -4.67 8.30 12.20
N ALA A 58 -3.87 9.36 12.10
CA ALA A 58 -4.33 10.73 12.28
C ALA A 58 -5.36 11.17 11.23
N ALA A 59 -5.27 10.64 10.01
CA ALA A 59 -6.22 10.85 8.92
C ALA A 59 -7.43 9.89 8.96
N GLU A 60 -7.62 9.17 10.07
CA GLU A 60 -8.64 8.13 10.25
C GLU A 60 -8.58 6.99 9.22
N GLN A 61 -7.42 6.80 8.59
CA GLN A 61 -7.12 5.71 7.67
C GLN A 61 -6.47 4.57 8.47
N ARG A 62 -7.15 3.44 8.62
CA ARG A 62 -6.62 2.33 9.44
C ARG A 62 -5.77 1.40 8.56
N PRO A 63 -4.44 1.30 8.77
CA PRO A 63 -3.61 0.36 8.01
C PRO A 63 -3.78 -1.07 8.51
N LEU A 64 -3.78 -2.01 7.58
CA LEU A 64 -3.62 -3.44 7.79
C LEU A 64 -2.13 -3.80 7.70
N TYR A 65 -1.61 -4.43 8.76
CA TYR A 65 -0.26 -4.97 8.73
C TYR A 65 -0.27 -6.35 8.09
N ILE A 66 0.53 -6.53 7.04
CA ILE A 66 0.73 -7.81 6.37
C ILE A 66 2.17 -8.25 6.59
N PRO A 67 2.43 -9.23 7.48
CA PRO A 67 3.80 -9.69 7.71
C PRO A 67 4.46 -10.12 6.41
N GLY A 68 5.72 -9.73 6.17
CA GLY A 68 6.45 -10.06 4.94
C GLY A 68 6.55 -11.56 4.61
N ARG A 69 6.30 -12.45 5.59
CA ARG A 69 6.18 -13.90 5.38
C ARG A 69 4.89 -14.31 4.65
N THR A 70 3.81 -13.56 4.81
CA THR A 70 2.54 -13.74 4.08
C THR A 70 2.69 -13.29 2.63
N VAL A 71 3.45 -12.22 2.39
CA VAL A 71 3.80 -11.74 1.03
C VAL A 71 4.64 -12.79 0.27
N TYR A 72 5.59 -13.44 0.96
CA TYR A 72 6.46 -14.46 0.35
C TYR A 72 5.68 -15.69 -0.18
N HIS A 73 4.63 -16.14 0.51
CA HIS A 73 3.85 -17.31 0.07
C HIS A 73 2.97 -17.05 -1.15
N ALA A 74 2.59 -15.81 -1.41
CA ALA A 74 1.87 -15.45 -2.63
C ALA A 74 2.82 -15.17 -3.82
N SER A 75 4.07 -14.79 -3.54
CA SER A 75 5.10 -14.58 -4.56
C SER A 75 5.68 -15.88 -5.16
N ALA A 76 5.48 -17.02 -4.52
CA ALA A 76 6.06 -18.32 -4.93
C ALA A 76 5.46 -18.90 -6.24
N GLY A 77 4.37 -18.33 -6.76
CA GLY A 77 3.73 -18.76 -8.01
C GLY A 77 4.31 -18.17 -9.30
N TYR A 78 5.13 -17.12 -9.24
CA TYR A 78 5.58 -16.38 -10.43
C TYR A 78 7.10 -16.27 -10.50
N ARG A 79 7.74 -17.40 -10.79
CA ARG A 79 9.16 -17.43 -11.19
C ARG A 79 9.29 -16.86 -12.60
N GLY A 80 9.66 -15.60 -12.69
CA GLY A 80 9.92 -14.93 -13.96
C GLY A 80 10.18 -13.45 -13.75
N ASP A 81 11.45 -13.15 -13.53
CA ASP A 81 12.14 -11.88 -13.76
C ASP A 81 11.68 -10.61 -13.01
N GLY A 82 12.67 -9.83 -12.58
CA GLY A 82 12.48 -8.48 -12.05
C GLY A 82 11.82 -8.39 -10.67
N LYS A 83 12.66 -8.33 -9.64
CA LYS A 83 12.34 -7.80 -8.31
C LYS A 83 11.84 -6.36 -8.47
N THR A 84 10.53 -6.15 -8.48
CA THR A 84 9.95 -4.81 -8.58
C THR A 84 8.65 -4.78 -7.79
N ASP A 85 8.54 -3.79 -6.91
CA ASP A 85 7.54 -3.54 -5.86
C ASP A 85 6.08 -3.32 -6.37
N ALA A 86 5.76 -3.88 -7.53
CA ALA A 86 4.44 -3.92 -8.13
C ALA A 86 3.79 -5.32 -8.03
N LYS A 87 4.53 -6.36 -7.65
CA LYS A 87 3.98 -7.74 -7.57
C LYS A 87 3.26 -8.02 -6.25
N ASP A 88 3.56 -7.27 -5.18
CA ASP A 88 3.04 -7.59 -3.83
C ASP A 88 1.64 -7.03 -3.55
N ALA A 89 1.15 -6.03 -4.29
CA ALA A 89 -0.18 -5.49 -4.01
C ALA A 89 -1.34 -6.31 -4.62
N ALA A 90 -1.09 -7.13 -5.65
CA ALA A 90 -2.14 -7.91 -6.31
C ALA A 90 -2.74 -9.02 -5.43
N VAL A 91 -2.06 -9.40 -4.35
CA VAL A 91 -2.46 -10.50 -3.45
C VAL A 91 -3.54 -10.05 -2.45
N ILE A 92 -3.70 -8.75 -2.26
CA ILE A 92 -4.50 -8.18 -1.15
C ILE A 92 -5.98 -8.04 -1.53
N SER A 93 -6.35 -8.24 -2.80
CA SER A 93 -7.74 -8.12 -3.28
C SER A 93 -8.67 -9.30 -2.93
N HIS A 94 -8.21 -10.33 -2.19
CA HIS A 94 -8.99 -11.55 -1.93
C HIS A 94 -8.90 -12.10 -0.49
N LEU A 95 -8.63 -11.26 0.51
CA LEU A 95 -8.74 -11.61 1.93
C LEU A 95 -9.82 -10.78 2.62
#